data_AF-A0A0W0SVX7-F1
#
_entry.id   AF-A0A0W0SVX7-F1
#
_cell.length_a   1.000
_cell.length_b   1.000
_cell.length_c   1.000
_cell.angle_alpha   90.00
_cell.angle_beta   90.00
_cell.angle_gamma   90.00
#
_symmetry.space_group_name_H-M   'P 1'
#
loop_
_entity.id
_entity.type
_entity.pdbx_description
1 polymer ?
#
loop_
_entity_poly.entity_id
_entity_poly.type
_entity_poly.pdbx_seq_one_letter_code
_entity_poly.pdbx_strand_id
1 'polypeptide(L)'
;MKKKHSASFLFALLVLCVLLFFFLYWLFVWRFQAYTNDAYVQGNQVYVKSLRKGFVTGVYTDDSFLVKKGQVIVSLNETDAIIALEKAKKKLAQTVREVSQAFHDVFILAAEIEVKEAELLKAQQNFKHRYDVIGAKGVSLEDYQHAVDDLKASEAALKRTKNNYQKMLAFVQGTSITEHPWVQAAAQTVRDAWVQLYRCRIYAPVEGLVAQRTIQVGMWVSPNEPLMSIIPLDQIWVNANFKETQLKKMRIGQKVTFTSDLYGRDVVFHGKIVGLPGGAGNVFSLLPPENLSGNWIKIVQRLPVRIALNPEELKKHPLRLGLSLEVTADLTNQDGLLVPTTFNNSPRYSTDIFQLEEQGDKELIESIIKNNLDPNLQEFARNPLIISDINLRQKGTNDNTSPESAVQKNGNEKKAPQQNQSRKKKNKKKMTKQKMTIKECKINTL
;
A
#
# COMPACT_ATOMS: atom_id res chain seq x y z
N MET A 1 6.42 -71.41 -72.02
CA MET A 1 7.25 -70.31 -71.49
C MET A 1 6.35 -69.23 -70.88
N LYS A 2 6.05 -69.29 -69.56
CA LYS A 2 5.22 -68.29 -68.87
C LYS A 2 6.11 -67.12 -68.45
N LYS A 3 5.90 -65.95 -69.06
CA LYS A 3 6.64 -64.69 -68.85
C LYS A 3 6.66 -64.31 -67.36
N LYS A 4 7.85 -64.34 -66.75
CA LYS A 4 8.14 -63.93 -65.36
C LYS A 4 8.09 -62.40 -65.14
N HIS A 5 7.53 -61.63 -66.09
CA HIS A 5 7.52 -60.16 -66.07
C HIS A 5 6.44 -59.54 -65.15
N SER A 6 5.44 -60.32 -64.70
CA SER A 6 4.37 -59.78 -63.85
C SER A 6 4.87 -59.39 -62.46
N ALA A 7 5.77 -60.16 -61.85
CA ALA A 7 6.32 -59.88 -60.53
C ALA A 7 7.23 -58.63 -60.52
N SER A 8 8.05 -58.45 -61.57
CA SER A 8 8.92 -57.27 -61.72
C SER A 8 8.13 -56.00 -61.98
N PHE A 9 7.04 -56.09 -62.76
CA PHE A 9 6.14 -54.96 -63.01
C PHE A 9 5.35 -54.57 -61.75
N LEU A 10 4.85 -55.54 -60.99
CA LEU A 10 4.19 -55.31 -59.70
C LEU A 10 5.14 -54.68 -58.67
N PHE A 11 6.39 -55.11 -58.62
CA PHE A 11 7.41 -54.51 -57.75
C PHE A 11 7.73 -53.06 -58.15
N ALA A 12 7.91 -52.78 -59.44
CA ALA A 12 8.15 -51.43 -59.95
C ALA A 12 6.95 -50.49 -59.67
N LEU A 13 5.73 -50.99 -59.83
CA LEU A 13 4.50 -50.27 -59.49
C LEU A 13 4.43 -49.95 -57.98
N LEU A 14 4.80 -50.90 -57.12
CA LEU A 14 4.83 -50.71 -55.67
C LEU A 14 5.86 -49.65 -55.27
N VAL A 15 7.06 -49.69 -55.83
CA VAL A 15 8.10 -48.67 -55.59
C VAL A 15 7.63 -47.29 -56.07
N LEU A 16 6.98 -47.21 -57.23
CA LEU A 16 6.43 -45.95 -57.73
C LEU A 16 5.32 -45.41 -56.82
N CYS A 17 4.42 -46.26 -56.34
CA CYS A 17 3.37 -45.87 -55.38
C CYS A 17 3.96 -45.38 -54.05
N VAL A 18 5.01 -46.02 -53.54
CA VAL A 18 5.71 -45.59 -52.32
C VAL A 18 6.39 -44.23 -52.55
N LEU A 19 7.09 -44.04 -53.66
CA LEU A 19 7.70 -42.76 -54.01
C LEU A 19 6.66 -41.65 -54.20
N LEU A 20 5.53 -41.95 -54.86
CA LEU A 20 4.42 -41.01 -55.02
C LEU A 20 3.81 -40.64 -53.67
N PHE A 21 3.64 -41.61 -52.77
CA PHE A 21 3.16 -41.38 -51.41
C PHE A 21 4.11 -40.48 -50.63
N PHE A 22 5.42 -40.77 -50.62
CA PHE A 22 6.42 -39.90 -49.97
C PHE A 22 6.49 -38.52 -50.61
N PHE A 23 6.35 -38.41 -51.94
CA PHE A 23 6.32 -37.13 -52.64
C PHE A 23 5.10 -36.30 -52.27
N LEU A 24 3.90 -36.89 -52.26
CA LEU A 24 2.68 -36.24 -51.82
C LEU A 24 2.77 -35.84 -50.35
N TYR A 25 3.27 -36.72 -49.48
CA TYR A 25 3.46 -36.43 -48.06
C TYR A 25 4.44 -35.26 -47.83
N TRP A 26 5.55 -35.23 -48.57
CA TRP A 26 6.48 -34.11 -48.56
C TRP A 26 5.83 -32.82 -49.08
N LEU A 27 5.06 -32.92 -50.18
CA LEU A 27 4.44 -31.78 -50.85
C LEU A 27 3.40 -31.09 -49.96
N PHE A 28 2.62 -31.86 -49.20
CA PHE A 28 1.49 -31.38 -48.40
C PHE A 28 1.78 -31.19 -46.91
N VAL A 29 2.70 -31.96 -46.32
CA VAL A 29 2.96 -31.93 -44.87
C VAL A 29 4.35 -31.37 -44.57
N TRP A 30 5.40 -32.09 -45.00
CA TRP A 30 6.75 -31.85 -44.50
C TRP A 30 7.32 -30.48 -44.90
N ARG A 31 6.92 -29.96 -46.07
CA ARG A 31 7.36 -28.65 -46.57
C ARG A 31 6.81 -27.46 -45.78
N PHE A 32 5.79 -27.66 -44.95
CA PHE A 32 5.19 -26.63 -44.10
C PHE A 32 5.57 -26.78 -42.63
N GLN A 33 6.58 -27.58 -42.31
CA GLN A 33 7.06 -27.72 -40.93
C GLN A 33 8.48 -27.18 -40.80
N ALA A 34 8.72 -26.43 -39.73
CA ALA A 34 10.07 -26.08 -39.29
C ALA A 34 10.39 -26.82 -38.01
N TYR A 35 11.46 -27.62 -38.05
CA TYR A 35 11.97 -28.38 -36.92
C TYR A 35 13.21 -27.72 -36.32
N THR A 36 13.30 -27.73 -35.00
CA THR A 36 14.52 -27.45 -34.24
C THR A 36 14.59 -28.29 -32.96
N ASN A 37 15.78 -28.73 -32.60
CA ASN A 37 16.10 -29.36 -31.31
C ASN A 37 16.89 -28.42 -30.38
N ASP A 38 17.10 -27.18 -30.81
CA ASP A 38 17.74 -26.12 -30.04
C ASP A 38 16.63 -25.25 -29.45
N ALA A 39 15.95 -25.78 -28.43
CA ALA A 39 14.89 -25.07 -27.74
C ALA A 39 14.96 -25.33 -26.24
N TYR A 40 14.72 -24.28 -25.47
CA TYR A 40 14.81 -24.34 -24.02
C TYR A 40 13.56 -23.75 -23.36
N VAL A 41 13.12 -24.40 -22.29
CA VAL A 41 12.11 -23.86 -21.39
C VAL A 41 12.71 -22.66 -20.63
N GLN A 42 12.08 -21.51 -20.74
CA GLN A 42 12.47 -20.27 -20.06
C GLN A 42 11.30 -19.69 -19.29
N GLY A 43 11.59 -18.90 -18.27
CA GLY A 43 10.57 -18.28 -17.44
C GLY A 43 11.13 -17.10 -16.69
N ASN A 44 10.25 -16.32 -16.09
CA ASN A 44 10.67 -15.23 -15.21
C ASN A 44 11.31 -15.82 -13.94
N GLN A 45 12.46 -15.27 -13.55
CA GLN A 45 13.08 -15.54 -12.26
C GLN A 45 12.89 -14.33 -11.36
N VAL A 46 12.06 -14.46 -10.33
CA VAL A 46 11.77 -13.38 -9.39
C VAL A 46 12.70 -13.51 -8.20
N TYR A 47 13.73 -12.67 -8.15
CA TYR A 47 14.65 -12.63 -7.01
C TYR A 47 14.00 -11.88 -5.85
N VAL A 48 13.83 -12.56 -4.73
CA VAL A 48 13.41 -11.94 -3.48
C VAL A 48 14.63 -11.40 -2.75
N LYS A 49 14.57 -10.13 -2.38
CA LYS A 49 15.63 -9.39 -1.69
C LYS A 49 15.12 -8.83 -0.38
N SER A 50 16.01 -8.63 0.58
CA SER A 50 15.67 -7.84 1.77
C SER A 50 15.73 -6.35 1.47
N LEU A 51 14.78 -5.59 2.00
CA LEU A 51 14.84 -4.12 2.04
C LEU A 51 15.56 -3.60 3.29
N ARG A 52 15.77 -4.45 4.31
CA ARG A 52 16.38 -4.09 5.58
C ARG A 52 17.49 -5.07 5.96
N LYS A 53 18.54 -4.56 6.62
CA LYS A 53 19.59 -5.40 7.20
C LYS A 53 19.13 -6.10 8.48
N GLY A 54 19.62 -7.30 8.73
CA GLY A 54 19.39 -8.01 9.98
C GLY A 54 19.82 -9.48 9.92
N PHE A 55 19.85 -10.12 11.10
CA PHE A 55 20.06 -11.56 11.20
C PHE A 55 18.79 -12.32 10.83
N VAL A 56 18.94 -13.40 10.06
CA VAL A 56 17.85 -14.32 9.73
C VAL A 56 17.50 -15.14 10.98
N THR A 57 16.26 -15.03 11.44
CA THR A 57 15.74 -15.80 12.58
C THR A 57 15.04 -17.08 12.13
N GLY A 58 14.50 -17.09 10.91
CA GLY A 58 13.70 -18.21 10.42
C GLY A 58 13.63 -18.22 8.89
N VAL A 59 13.57 -19.44 8.36
CA VAL A 59 13.42 -19.74 6.94
C VAL A 59 12.29 -20.75 6.83
N TYR A 60 11.22 -20.39 6.12
CA TYR A 60 9.96 -21.16 6.11
C TYR A 60 9.72 -21.90 4.80
N THR A 61 10.69 -21.89 3.89
CA THR A 61 10.65 -22.60 2.62
C THR A 61 12.04 -23.07 2.24
N ASP A 62 12.12 -24.16 1.48
CA ASP A 62 13.38 -24.66 0.94
C ASP A 62 13.31 -24.78 -0.59
N ASP A 63 14.45 -25.13 -1.19
CA ASP A 63 14.53 -25.37 -2.64
C ASP A 63 13.52 -26.45 -3.08
N SER A 64 12.94 -26.28 -4.27
CA SER A 64 11.91 -27.15 -4.85
C SER A 64 10.53 -27.10 -4.20
N PHE A 65 10.32 -26.33 -3.13
CA PHE A 65 8.99 -26.17 -2.53
C PHE A 65 8.17 -25.09 -3.24
N LEU A 66 6.85 -25.30 -3.30
CA LEU A 66 5.89 -24.34 -3.82
C LEU A 66 5.53 -23.33 -2.72
N VAL A 67 5.60 -22.04 -3.06
CA VAL A 67 5.18 -20.94 -2.19
C VAL A 67 4.00 -20.20 -2.81
N LYS A 68 3.06 -19.77 -1.97
CA LYS A 68 1.92 -18.94 -2.39
C LYS A 68 2.26 -17.46 -2.31
N LYS A 69 1.64 -16.63 -3.16
CA LYS A 69 1.73 -15.17 -3.06
C LYS A 69 1.32 -14.73 -1.65
N GLY A 70 2.16 -13.93 -1.00
CA GLY A 70 1.94 -13.41 0.35
C GLY A 70 2.26 -14.38 1.49
N GLN A 71 2.84 -15.55 1.20
CA GLN A 71 3.37 -16.43 2.23
C GLN A 71 4.68 -15.86 2.81
N VAL A 72 4.86 -15.92 4.14
CA VAL A 72 6.14 -15.58 4.79
C VAL A 72 7.18 -16.63 4.41
N ILE A 73 8.32 -16.19 3.87
CA ILE A 73 9.41 -17.06 3.42
C ILE A 73 10.66 -16.92 4.29
N VAL A 74 10.93 -15.72 4.80
CA VAL A 74 12.06 -15.42 5.67
C VAL A 74 11.62 -14.47 6.77
N SER A 75 12.09 -14.70 7.99
CA SER A 75 12.00 -13.74 9.09
C SER A 75 13.38 -13.25 9.49
N LEU A 76 13.47 -11.95 9.73
CA LEU A 76 14.63 -11.28 10.30
C LEU A 76 14.40 -11.01 11.79
N ASN A 77 15.46 -10.66 12.50
CA ASN A 77 15.35 -10.22 13.89
C ASN A 77 14.50 -8.94 14.00
N GLU A 78 13.44 -8.99 14.81
CA GLU A 78 12.46 -7.92 14.97
C GLU A 78 12.76 -6.98 16.14
N THR A 79 13.66 -7.35 17.06
CA THR A 79 13.84 -6.70 18.37
C THR A 79 14.04 -5.20 18.25
N ASP A 80 14.99 -4.77 17.42
CA ASP A 80 15.29 -3.34 17.24
C ASP A 80 14.11 -2.57 16.62
N ALA A 81 13.34 -3.23 15.73
CA ALA A 81 12.16 -2.61 15.12
C ALA A 81 11.02 -2.46 16.13
N ILE A 82 10.80 -3.47 16.97
CA ILE A 82 9.78 -3.41 18.04
C ILE A 82 10.12 -2.27 19.00
N ILE A 83 11.38 -2.17 19.45
CA ILE A 83 11.83 -1.08 20.33
C ILE A 83 11.66 0.29 19.66
N ALA A 84 12.04 0.41 18.38
CA ALA A 84 11.88 1.65 17.62
C ALA A 84 10.41 2.06 17.49
N LEU A 85 9.53 1.09 17.19
CA LEU A 85 8.09 1.32 17.10
C LEU A 85 7.51 1.74 18.46
N GLU A 86 7.88 1.09 19.55
CA GLU A 86 7.44 1.49 20.90
C GLU A 86 7.90 2.91 21.26
N LYS A 87 9.15 3.26 20.94
CA LYS A 87 9.69 4.61 21.15
C LYS A 87 8.89 5.64 20.35
N ALA A 88 8.60 5.37 19.09
CA ALA A 88 7.79 6.24 18.23
C ALA A 88 6.36 6.40 18.78
N LYS A 89 5.72 5.30 19.20
CA LYS A 89 4.37 5.33 19.82
C LYS A 89 4.34 6.20 21.07
N LYS A 90 5.33 6.06 21.96
CA LYS A 90 5.46 6.87 23.17
C LYS A 90 5.69 8.34 22.83
N LYS A 91 6.51 8.65 21.82
CA LYS A 91 6.74 10.02 21.37
C LYS A 91 5.48 10.65 20.79
N LEU A 92 4.70 9.93 19.98
CA LEU A 92 3.40 10.40 19.49
C LEU A 92 2.45 10.70 20.65
N ALA A 93 2.31 9.78 21.60
CA ALA A 93 1.47 9.98 22.79
C ALA A 93 1.88 11.22 23.59
N GLN A 94 3.20 11.41 23.79
CA GLN A 94 3.74 12.60 24.45
C GLN A 94 3.39 13.87 23.68
N THR A 95 3.62 13.89 22.37
CA THR A 95 3.38 15.08 21.54
C THR A 95 1.91 15.45 21.44
N VAL A 96 0.99 14.47 21.43
CA VAL A 96 -0.46 14.75 21.51
C VAL A 96 -0.81 15.48 22.81
N ARG A 97 -0.21 15.08 23.94
CA ARG A 97 -0.42 15.75 25.24
C ARG A 97 0.23 17.13 25.29
N GLU A 98 1.43 17.29 24.73
CA GLU A 98 2.12 18.58 24.62
C GLU A 98 1.28 19.58 23.82
N VAL A 99 0.72 19.16 22.67
CA VAL A 99 -0.18 20.02 21.87
C VAL A 99 -1.48 20.29 22.63
N SER A 100 -2.08 19.28 23.28
CA SER A 100 -3.28 19.49 24.11
C SER A 100 -3.04 20.51 25.23
N GLN A 101 -1.85 20.48 25.86
CA GLN A 101 -1.46 21.47 26.86
C GLN A 101 -1.36 22.87 26.25
N ALA A 102 -0.76 23.02 25.07
CA ALA A 102 -0.69 24.32 24.40
C ALA A 102 -2.08 24.91 24.08
N PHE A 103 -3.07 24.06 23.75
CA PHE A 103 -4.46 24.51 23.60
C PHE A 103 -5.04 25.02 24.93
N HIS A 104 -4.78 24.33 26.04
CA HIS A 104 -5.17 24.80 27.37
C HIS A 104 -4.50 26.12 27.75
N ASP A 105 -3.22 26.28 27.42
CA ASP A 105 -2.47 27.52 27.69
C ASP A 105 -3.09 28.73 26.98
N VAL A 106 -3.68 28.55 25.79
CA VAL A 106 -4.46 29.62 25.12
C VAL A 106 -5.67 30.04 25.96
N PHE A 107 -6.44 29.08 26.48
CA PHE A 107 -7.61 29.39 27.31
C PHE A 107 -7.22 30.03 28.66
N ILE A 108 -6.11 29.60 29.25
CA ILE A 108 -5.56 30.19 30.48
C ILE A 108 -5.15 31.65 30.22
N LEU A 109 -4.40 31.91 29.15
CA LEU A 109 -3.97 33.28 28.80
C LEU A 109 -5.15 34.17 28.41
N ALA A 110 -6.19 33.63 27.79
CA ALA A 110 -7.42 34.37 27.49
C ALA A 110 -8.11 34.85 28.78
N ALA A 111 -8.25 33.96 29.78
CA ALA A 111 -8.79 34.33 31.08
C ALA A 111 -7.87 35.33 31.83
N GLU A 112 -6.55 35.19 31.71
CA GLU A 112 -5.60 36.12 32.33
C GLU A 112 -5.70 37.53 31.73
N ILE A 113 -6.01 37.67 30.43
CA ILE A 113 -6.29 38.97 29.82
C ILE A 113 -7.46 39.64 30.52
N GLU A 114 -8.55 38.92 30.82
CA GLU A 114 -9.72 39.52 31.50
C GLU A 114 -9.37 40.04 32.89
N VAL A 115 -8.56 39.28 33.65
CA VAL A 115 -8.05 39.72 34.95
C VAL A 115 -7.22 41.00 34.81
N LYS A 116 -6.33 41.06 33.80
CA LYS A 116 -5.50 42.26 33.55
C LYS A 116 -6.30 43.45 33.01
N GLU A 117 -7.39 43.22 32.30
CA GLU A 117 -8.31 44.29 31.88
C GLU A 117 -9.07 44.88 33.07
N ALA A 118 -9.52 44.04 34.01
CA ALA A 118 -10.14 44.51 35.25
C ALA A 118 -9.16 45.29 36.15
N GLU A 119 -7.91 44.82 36.27
CA GLU A 119 -6.85 45.55 36.98
C GLU A 119 -6.58 46.92 36.35
N LEU A 120 -6.48 46.98 35.01
CA LEU A 120 -6.30 48.24 34.29
C LEU A 120 -7.48 49.20 34.52
N LEU A 121 -8.71 48.71 34.47
CA LEU A 121 -9.92 49.52 34.72
C LEU A 121 -9.88 50.11 36.13
N LYS A 122 -9.51 49.32 37.14
CA LYS A 122 -9.34 49.80 38.52
C LYS A 122 -8.25 50.88 38.61
N ALA A 123 -7.11 50.69 37.96
CA ALA A 123 -6.03 51.68 37.93
C ALA A 123 -6.46 52.99 37.25
N GLN A 124 -7.22 52.90 36.14
CA GLN A 124 -7.78 54.05 35.45
C GLN A 124 -8.77 54.84 36.32
N GLN A 125 -9.65 54.15 37.05
CA GLN A 125 -10.58 54.78 37.99
C GLN A 125 -9.85 55.49 39.13
N ASN A 126 -8.83 54.85 39.71
CA ASN A 126 -8.00 55.43 40.77
C ASN A 126 -7.23 56.67 40.28
N PHE A 127 -6.63 56.60 39.10
CA PHE A 127 -5.95 57.73 38.47
C PHE A 127 -6.92 58.89 38.24
N LYS A 128 -8.09 58.63 37.64
CA LYS A 128 -9.12 59.64 37.38
C LYS A 128 -9.58 60.32 38.67
N HIS A 129 -9.90 59.53 39.69
CA HIS A 129 -10.32 60.07 40.98
C HIS A 129 -9.27 61.01 41.60
N ARG A 130 -7.98 60.64 41.53
CA ARG A 130 -6.88 61.46 42.07
C ARG A 130 -6.62 62.71 41.21
N TYR A 131 -6.75 62.60 39.89
CA TYR A 131 -6.65 63.73 38.96
C TYR A 131 -7.74 64.79 39.23
N ASP A 132 -8.97 64.35 39.50
CA ASP A 132 -10.11 65.27 39.72
C ASP A 132 -9.96 66.07 41.04
N VAL A 133 -9.30 65.52 42.06
CA VAL A 133 -9.19 66.14 43.40
C VAL A 133 -7.86 66.85 43.68
N ILE A 134 -6.83 66.71 42.84
CA ILE A 134 -5.51 67.33 43.09
C ILE A 134 -5.53 68.86 42.99
N GLY A 135 -6.35 69.42 42.09
CA GLY A 135 -6.52 70.87 41.94
C GLY A 135 -7.12 71.54 43.18
N ALA A 136 -7.92 70.79 43.95
CA ALA A 136 -8.50 71.22 45.22
C ALA A 136 -7.60 70.94 46.44
N LYS A 137 -6.33 70.53 46.22
CA LYS A 137 -5.41 70.03 47.27
C LYS A 137 -5.97 68.84 48.08
N GLY A 138 -6.86 68.05 47.48
CA GLY A 138 -7.50 66.89 48.12
C GLY A 138 -6.62 65.63 48.20
N VAL A 139 -5.48 65.62 47.53
CA VAL A 139 -4.46 64.54 47.54
C VAL A 139 -3.05 65.12 47.45
N SER A 140 -2.05 64.38 47.93
CA SER A 140 -0.65 64.77 47.82
C SER A 140 -0.13 64.63 46.37
N LEU A 141 0.93 65.37 46.02
CA LEU A 141 1.58 65.23 44.70
C LEU A 141 2.16 63.83 44.51
N GLU A 142 2.71 63.25 45.58
CA GLU A 142 3.27 61.91 45.59
C GLU A 142 2.19 60.85 45.30
N ASP A 143 1.03 60.97 45.95
CA ASP A 143 -0.13 60.11 45.73
C ASP A 143 -0.63 60.10 44.28
N TYR A 144 -0.55 61.25 43.60
CA TYR A 144 -0.90 61.34 42.19
C TYR A 144 0.14 60.68 41.29
N GLN A 145 1.44 60.88 41.59
CA GLN A 145 2.52 60.25 40.85
C GLN A 145 2.48 58.72 40.97
N HIS A 146 2.24 58.18 42.16
CA HIS A 146 2.02 56.74 42.37
C HIS A 146 0.88 56.20 41.50
N ALA A 147 -0.24 56.92 41.39
CA ALA A 147 -1.36 56.49 40.55
C ALA A 147 -1.08 56.56 39.04
N VAL A 148 -0.26 57.52 38.59
CA VAL A 148 0.24 57.57 37.21
C VAL A 148 1.13 56.36 36.91
N ASP A 149 2.02 56.02 37.83
CA ASP A 149 2.95 54.91 37.67
C ASP A 149 2.24 53.55 37.75
N ASP A 150 1.26 53.40 38.64
CA ASP A 150 0.38 52.22 38.72
C ASP A 150 -0.43 52.00 37.43
N LEU A 151 -0.95 53.09 36.84
CA LEU A 151 -1.66 53.02 35.56
C LEU A 151 -0.73 52.53 34.44
N LYS A 152 0.45 53.15 34.31
CA LYS A 152 1.46 52.75 33.32
C LYS A 152 1.90 51.29 33.51
N ALA A 153 2.10 50.85 34.76
CA ALA A 153 2.47 49.49 35.08
C ALA A 153 1.36 48.49 34.69
N SER A 154 0.09 48.83 34.95
CA SER A 154 -1.07 48.00 34.59
C SER A 154 -1.26 47.89 33.08
N GLU A 155 -1.07 49.00 32.34
CA GLU A 155 -1.10 49.00 30.87
C GLU A 155 0.01 48.12 30.28
N ALA A 156 1.24 48.24 30.79
CA ALA A 156 2.37 47.43 30.36
C ALA A 156 2.16 45.94 30.67
N ALA A 157 1.59 45.61 31.83
CA ALA A 157 1.25 44.24 32.21
C ALA A 157 0.20 43.64 31.27
N LEU A 158 -0.90 44.36 30.98
CA LEU A 158 -1.92 43.90 30.03
C LEU A 158 -1.33 43.68 28.63
N LYS A 159 -0.51 44.61 28.15
CA LYS A 159 0.15 44.50 26.85
C LYS A 159 1.05 43.27 26.78
N ARG A 160 1.80 42.97 27.85
CA ARG A 160 2.63 41.76 27.95
C ARG A 160 1.78 40.49 27.88
N THR A 161 0.67 40.41 28.62
CA THR A 161 -0.22 39.25 28.60
C THR A 161 -0.87 39.07 27.22
N LYS A 162 -1.31 40.15 26.56
CA LYS A 162 -1.83 40.11 25.18
C LYS A 162 -0.80 39.60 24.18
N ASN A 163 0.46 40.03 24.28
CA ASN A 163 1.53 39.53 23.41
C ASN A 163 1.83 38.04 23.66
N ASN A 164 1.83 37.59 24.93
CA ASN A 164 2.00 36.18 25.27
C ASN A 164 0.86 35.32 24.73
N TYR A 165 -0.38 35.79 24.86
CA TYR A 165 -1.56 35.16 24.28
C TYR A 165 -1.45 35.05 22.76
N GLN A 166 -1.10 36.13 22.05
CA GLN A 166 -0.91 36.09 20.60
C GLN A 166 0.19 35.11 20.18
N LYS A 167 1.28 35.02 20.93
CA LYS A 167 2.35 34.05 20.69
C LYS A 167 1.85 32.61 20.82
N MET A 168 1.09 32.30 21.87
CA MET A 168 0.54 30.95 22.08
C MET A 168 -0.56 30.63 21.07
N LEU A 169 -1.43 31.60 20.76
CA LEU A 169 -2.44 31.47 19.72
C LEU A 169 -1.80 31.19 18.37
N ALA A 170 -0.74 31.91 18.00
CA ALA A 170 -0.01 31.68 16.75
C ALA A 170 0.57 30.26 16.64
N PHE A 171 0.86 29.62 17.77
CA PHE A 171 1.36 28.25 17.81
C PHE A 171 0.27 27.20 17.49
N VAL A 172 -0.98 27.42 17.93
CA VAL A 172 -2.08 26.44 17.76
C VAL A 172 -3.12 26.80 16.69
N GLN A 173 -3.25 28.08 16.34
CA GLN A 173 -4.32 28.58 15.48
C GLN A 173 -4.31 27.94 14.10
N GLY A 174 -5.50 27.76 13.51
CA GLY A 174 -5.64 27.23 12.15
C GLY A 174 -5.33 25.74 12.02
N THR A 175 -5.10 25.03 13.12
CA THR A 175 -4.89 23.59 13.15
C THR A 175 -5.74 22.95 14.24
N SER A 176 -6.14 21.69 14.03
CA SER A 176 -6.70 20.85 15.08
C SER A 176 -5.59 20.11 15.81
N ILE A 177 -5.89 19.48 16.95
CA ILE A 177 -4.90 18.68 17.69
C ILE A 177 -4.38 17.51 16.82
N THR A 178 -5.25 16.86 16.03
CA THR A 178 -4.83 15.76 15.14
C THR A 178 -4.02 16.24 13.95
N GLU A 179 -4.33 17.42 13.42
CA GLU A 179 -3.70 17.97 12.21
C GLU A 179 -2.50 18.87 12.52
N HIS A 180 -2.21 19.12 13.80
CA HIS A 180 -1.08 19.94 14.21
C HIS A 180 0.24 19.38 13.65
N PRO A 181 1.13 20.21 13.07
CA PRO A 181 2.35 19.75 12.40
C PRO A 181 3.23 18.82 13.24
N TRP A 182 3.32 19.07 14.55
CA TRP A 182 4.10 18.22 15.46
C TRP A 182 3.48 16.83 15.65
N VAL A 183 2.15 16.74 15.71
CA VAL A 183 1.44 15.46 15.82
C VAL A 183 1.54 14.70 14.51
N GLN A 184 1.38 15.38 13.37
CA GLN A 184 1.58 14.77 12.05
C GLN A 184 3.01 14.24 11.88
N ALA A 185 4.03 15.03 12.24
CA ALA A 185 5.41 14.58 12.18
C ALA A 185 5.65 13.35 13.07
N ALA A 186 5.17 13.37 14.32
CA ALA A 186 5.27 12.23 15.22
C ALA A 186 4.53 10.99 14.68
N ALA A 187 3.36 11.17 14.05
CA ALA A 187 2.60 10.11 13.41
C ALA A 187 3.35 9.49 12.23
N GLN A 188 4.05 10.30 11.42
CA GLN A 188 4.93 9.78 10.36
C GLN A 188 6.06 8.93 10.95
N THR A 189 6.64 9.32 12.09
CA THR A 189 7.69 8.48 12.72
C THR A 189 7.16 7.11 13.16
N VAL A 190 5.89 7.04 13.58
CA VAL A 190 5.22 5.77 13.93
C VAL A 190 5.00 4.94 12.68
N ARG A 191 4.54 5.55 11.58
CA ARG A 191 4.38 4.90 10.27
C ARG A 191 5.70 4.32 9.77
N ASP A 192 6.78 5.10 9.81
CA ASP A 192 8.10 4.65 9.39
C ASP A 192 8.56 3.45 10.23
N ALA A 193 8.44 3.53 11.55
CA ALA A 193 8.83 2.43 12.43
C ALA A 193 7.96 1.18 12.23
N TRP A 194 6.67 1.35 11.92
CA TRP A 194 5.76 0.25 11.58
C TRP A 194 6.19 -0.48 10.30
N VAL A 195 6.45 0.27 9.23
CA VAL A 195 6.92 -0.29 7.96
C VAL A 195 8.24 -1.03 8.14
N GLN A 196 9.15 -0.49 8.95
CA GLN A 196 10.43 -1.16 9.26
C GLN A 196 10.25 -2.47 10.05
N LEU A 197 9.22 -2.56 10.90
CA LEU A 197 8.86 -3.80 11.58
C LEU A 197 8.22 -4.79 10.61
N TYR A 198 7.29 -4.34 9.76
CA TYR A 198 6.65 -5.19 8.76
C TYR A 198 7.68 -5.82 7.82
N ARG A 199 8.67 -5.04 7.37
CA ARG A 199 9.77 -5.49 6.51
C ARG A 199 10.76 -6.45 7.17
N CYS A 200 10.66 -6.74 8.47
CA CYS A 200 11.38 -7.85 9.08
C CYS A 200 10.86 -9.21 8.60
N ARG A 201 9.61 -9.27 8.12
CA ARG A 201 9.04 -10.47 7.51
C ARG A 201 9.02 -10.29 6.01
N ILE A 202 9.67 -11.21 5.32
CA ILE A 202 9.79 -11.17 3.87
C ILE A 202 8.75 -12.13 3.30
N TYR A 203 7.90 -11.60 2.43
CA TYR A 203 6.79 -12.30 1.81
C TYR A 203 7.11 -12.67 0.37
N ALA A 204 6.56 -13.77 -0.12
CA ALA A 204 6.64 -14.15 -1.52
C ALA A 204 5.81 -13.18 -2.39
N PRO A 205 6.41 -12.45 -3.36
CA PRO A 205 5.69 -11.49 -4.20
C PRO A 205 4.79 -12.16 -5.25
N VAL A 206 5.08 -13.42 -5.58
CA VAL A 206 4.38 -14.24 -6.58
C VAL A 206 4.24 -15.67 -6.08
N GLU A 207 3.26 -16.40 -6.58
CA GLU A 207 3.16 -17.85 -6.39
C GLU A 207 4.12 -18.56 -7.33
N GLY A 208 4.82 -19.58 -6.85
CA GLY A 208 5.81 -20.28 -7.66
C GLY A 208 6.67 -21.27 -6.89
N LEU A 209 7.62 -21.88 -7.59
CA LEU A 209 8.57 -22.83 -7.02
C LEU A 209 9.87 -22.10 -6.64
N VAL A 210 10.38 -22.37 -5.44
CA VAL A 210 11.68 -21.84 -5.00
C VAL A 210 12.78 -22.59 -5.72
N ALA A 211 13.56 -21.88 -6.53
CA ALA A 211 14.57 -22.50 -7.39
C ALA A 211 15.95 -22.55 -6.74
N GLN A 212 16.31 -21.48 -6.03
CA GLN A 212 17.58 -21.37 -5.34
C GLN A 212 17.42 -20.50 -4.09
N ARG A 213 17.86 -21.02 -2.96
CA ARG A 213 17.95 -20.32 -1.67
C ARG A 213 19.41 -20.15 -1.27
N THR A 214 19.83 -18.92 -1.02
CA THR A 214 21.22 -18.57 -0.64
C THR A 214 21.37 -18.29 0.86
N ILE A 215 20.27 -18.10 1.58
CA ILE A 215 20.24 -17.68 2.99
C ILE A 215 20.06 -18.85 3.95
N GLN A 216 20.65 -18.75 5.14
CA GLN A 216 20.52 -19.71 6.25
C GLN A 216 20.18 -18.99 7.55
N VAL A 217 19.62 -19.72 8.51
CA VAL A 217 19.35 -19.19 9.86
C VAL A 217 20.65 -18.73 10.51
N GLY A 218 20.64 -17.57 11.14
CA GLY A 218 21.81 -16.94 11.76
C GLY A 218 22.69 -16.12 10.81
N MET A 219 22.45 -16.17 9.50
CA MET A 219 23.17 -15.32 8.55
C MET A 219 22.78 -13.85 8.70
N TRP A 220 23.76 -12.97 8.55
CA TRP A 220 23.53 -11.54 8.40
C TRP A 220 23.20 -11.20 6.94
N VAL A 221 22.09 -10.50 6.73
CA VAL A 221 21.63 -10.10 5.39
C VAL A 221 21.72 -8.59 5.25
N SER A 222 22.12 -8.13 4.07
CA SER A 222 22.13 -6.71 3.69
C SER A 222 21.08 -6.40 2.62
N PRO A 223 20.61 -5.13 2.51
CA PRO A 223 19.75 -4.72 1.41
C PRO A 223 20.42 -5.00 0.05
N ASN A 224 19.60 -5.31 -0.96
CA ASN A 224 19.99 -5.62 -2.35
C ASN A 224 20.60 -7.00 -2.62
N GLU A 225 20.91 -7.80 -1.59
CA GLU A 225 21.36 -9.18 -1.75
C GLU A 225 20.17 -10.11 -2.06
N PRO A 226 20.25 -10.95 -3.12
CA PRO A 226 19.22 -11.94 -3.42
C PRO A 226 19.23 -13.05 -2.38
N LEU A 227 18.09 -13.26 -1.72
CA LEU A 227 17.92 -14.27 -0.66
C LEU A 227 17.45 -15.61 -1.23
N MET A 228 16.57 -15.53 -2.22
CA MET A 228 16.06 -16.67 -2.96
C MET A 228 15.48 -16.23 -4.31
N SER A 229 15.33 -17.18 -5.21
CA SER A 229 14.63 -17.01 -6.49
C SER A 229 13.35 -17.84 -6.52
N ILE A 230 12.25 -17.20 -6.93
CA ILE A 230 10.95 -17.85 -7.13
C ILE A 230 10.65 -17.87 -8.62
N ILE A 231 10.27 -19.04 -9.13
CA ILE A 231 9.84 -19.26 -10.51
C ILE A 231 8.32 -19.42 -10.54
N PRO A 232 7.57 -18.48 -11.13
CA PRO A 232 6.14 -18.64 -11.37
C PRO A 232 5.91 -19.71 -12.45
N LEU A 233 5.25 -20.81 -12.07
CA LEU A 233 5.04 -21.95 -12.96
C LEU A 233 3.99 -21.69 -14.05
N ASP A 234 3.11 -20.72 -13.84
CA ASP A 234 2.08 -20.29 -14.78
C ASP A 234 2.63 -19.38 -15.90
N GLN A 235 3.88 -18.92 -15.79
CA GLN A 235 4.47 -17.88 -16.65
C GLN A 235 5.75 -18.34 -17.34
N ILE A 236 5.76 -19.59 -17.79
CA ILE A 236 6.87 -20.22 -18.51
C ILE A 236 6.59 -20.14 -20.03
N TRP A 237 7.64 -19.96 -20.84
CA TRP A 237 7.61 -19.98 -22.30
C TRP A 237 8.74 -20.86 -22.86
N VAL A 238 8.67 -21.20 -24.14
CA VAL A 238 9.78 -21.86 -24.85
C VAL A 238 10.46 -20.85 -25.75
N ASN A 239 11.79 -20.78 -25.67
CA ASN A 239 12.60 -20.11 -26.68
C ASN A 239 13.19 -21.18 -27.60
N ALA A 240 12.68 -21.22 -28.83
CA ALA A 240 13.13 -22.15 -29.86
C ALA A 240 14.01 -21.43 -30.89
N ASN A 241 15.27 -21.82 -30.95
CA ASN A 241 16.26 -21.25 -31.84
C ASN A 241 16.12 -21.88 -33.23
N PHE A 242 15.50 -21.14 -34.16
CA PHE A 242 15.39 -21.55 -35.56
C PHE A 242 16.49 -20.90 -36.39
N LYS A 243 16.94 -21.60 -37.44
CA LYS A 243 17.90 -21.04 -38.40
C LYS A 243 17.25 -19.86 -39.12
N GLU A 244 18.01 -18.81 -39.42
CA GLU A 244 17.56 -17.64 -40.18
C GLU A 244 16.76 -18.02 -41.45
N THR A 245 17.21 -19.06 -42.16
CA THR A 245 16.55 -19.57 -43.36
C THR A 245 15.15 -20.13 -43.13
N GLN A 246 14.84 -20.58 -41.92
CA GLN A 246 13.55 -21.14 -41.52
C GLN A 246 12.53 -20.04 -41.13
N LEU A 247 12.98 -18.83 -40.78
CA LEU A 247 12.10 -17.74 -40.33
C LEU A 247 11.26 -17.10 -41.44
N LYS A 248 11.60 -17.29 -42.73
CA LYS A 248 10.95 -16.62 -43.87
C LYS A 248 9.41 -16.68 -43.84
N LYS A 249 8.86 -17.84 -43.47
CA LYS A 249 7.42 -18.11 -43.41
C LYS A 249 6.85 -18.10 -41.99
N MET A 250 7.67 -17.86 -40.97
CA MET A 250 7.21 -17.84 -39.59
C MET A 250 6.42 -16.56 -39.33
N ARG A 251 5.29 -16.70 -38.62
CA ARG A 251 4.39 -15.60 -38.24
C ARG A 251 3.85 -15.83 -36.84
N ILE A 252 3.51 -14.73 -36.17
CA ILE A 252 2.86 -14.78 -34.85
C ILE A 252 1.50 -15.47 -34.98
N GLY A 253 1.16 -16.34 -34.02
CA GLY A 253 -0.09 -17.10 -33.97
C GLY A 253 -0.02 -18.52 -34.55
N GLN A 254 1.05 -18.87 -35.26
CA GLN A 254 1.28 -20.22 -35.77
C GLN A 254 1.32 -21.26 -34.65
N LYS A 255 0.76 -22.44 -34.92
CA LYS A 255 0.72 -23.56 -33.98
C LYS A 255 2.10 -24.21 -33.91
N VAL A 256 2.48 -24.61 -32.70
CA VAL A 256 3.74 -25.29 -32.44
C VAL A 256 3.48 -26.49 -31.56
N THR A 257 4.07 -27.62 -31.91
CA THR A 257 4.11 -28.82 -31.07
C THR A 257 5.52 -29.00 -30.51
N PHE A 258 5.60 -29.46 -29.28
CA PHE A 258 6.87 -29.70 -28.61
C PHE A 258 6.83 -30.96 -27.75
N THR A 259 7.97 -31.62 -27.68
CA THR A 259 8.20 -32.83 -26.89
C THR A 259 9.40 -32.63 -25.99
N SER A 260 9.31 -33.11 -24.75
CA SER A 260 10.40 -33.04 -23.77
C SER A 260 10.97 -34.43 -23.53
N ASP A 261 12.29 -34.53 -23.49
CA ASP A 261 12.98 -35.78 -23.14
C ASP A 261 12.58 -36.29 -21.75
N LEU A 262 12.19 -35.40 -20.83
CA LEU A 262 11.76 -35.75 -19.48
C LEU A 262 10.51 -36.67 -19.46
N TYR A 263 9.57 -36.43 -20.38
CA TYR A 263 8.32 -37.18 -20.47
C TYR A 263 8.30 -38.17 -21.64
N GLY A 264 9.36 -38.19 -22.44
CA GLY A 264 9.43 -38.99 -23.66
C GLY A 264 8.47 -38.51 -24.74
N ARG A 265 8.25 -39.37 -25.75
CA ARG A 265 7.44 -39.06 -26.94
C ARG A 265 5.92 -39.14 -26.71
N ASP A 266 5.51 -39.66 -25.55
CA ASP A 266 4.10 -39.89 -25.24
C ASP A 266 3.37 -38.59 -24.86
N VAL A 267 4.11 -37.59 -24.39
CA VAL A 267 3.56 -36.29 -23.99
C VAL A 267 3.92 -35.24 -25.03
N VAL A 268 2.94 -34.88 -25.85
CA VAL A 268 3.04 -33.78 -26.81
C VAL A 268 2.36 -32.56 -26.23
N PHE A 269 3.12 -31.48 -26.11
CA PHE A 269 2.61 -30.20 -25.69
C PHE A 269 2.32 -29.30 -26.89
N HIS A 270 1.36 -28.39 -26.71
CA HIS A 270 0.88 -27.47 -27.74
C HIS A 270 1.04 -26.02 -27.31
N GLY A 271 1.37 -25.18 -28.28
CA GLY A 271 1.59 -23.77 -28.08
C GLY A 271 1.44 -22.96 -29.34
N LYS A 272 1.72 -21.66 -29.22
CA LYS A 272 1.65 -20.72 -30.33
C LYS A 272 2.85 -19.78 -30.33
N ILE A 273 3.30 -19.40 -31.51
CA ILE A 273 4.32 -18.34 -31.65
C ILE A 273 3.72 -17.02 -31.16
N VAL A 274 4.34 -16.40 -30.15
CA VAL A 274 3.90 -15.12 -29.60
C VAL A 274 4.80 -13.97 -30.04
N GLY A 275 6.08 -14.25 -30.27
CA GLY A 275 7.03 -13.23 -30.69
C GLY A 275 8.16 -13.80 -31.53
N LEU A 276 8.52 -13.06 -32.57
CA LEU A 276 9.76 -13.25 -33.32
C LEU A 276 10.83 -12.31 -32.74
N PRO A 277 12.10 -12.71 -32.69
CA PRO A 277 13.15 -11.91 -32.07
C PRO A 277 13.53 -10.71 -32.95
N GLY A 278 13.97 -9.62 -32.31
CA GLY A 278 14.48 -8.44 -33.01
C GLY A 278 15.92 -8.57 -33.52
N GLY A 279 16.63 -9.64 -33.14
CA GLY A 279 18.02 -9.90 -33.54
C GLY A 279 18.47 -11.31 -33.18
N ALA A 280 19.62 -11.74 -33.70
CA ALA A 280 20.24 -13.02 -33.34
C ALA A 280 20.91 -12.95 -31.95
N GLY A 281 21.09 -14.09 -31.28
CA GLY A 281 21.65 -14.12 -29.92
C GLY A 281 23.06 -13.52 -29.80
N ASN A 282 23.88 -13.61 -30.87
CA ASN A 282 25.25 -13.11 -30.88
C ASN A 282 25.38 -11.59 -30.74
N VAL A 283 24.38 -10.81 -31.20
CA VAL A 283 24.40 -9.34 -31.07
C VAL A 283 24.02 -8.85 -29.67
N PHE A 284 23.44 -9.72 -28.85
CA PHE A 284 23.09 -9.42 -27.45
C PHE A 284 24.10 -9.99 -26.44
N SER A 285 25.17 -10.63 -26.92
CA SER A 285 26.26 -11.12 -26.08
C SER A 285 27.06 -9.96 -25.50
N LEU A 286 27.51 -10.09 -24.25
CA LEU A 286 28.43 -9.12 -23.63
C LEU A 286 29.75 -9.02 -24.43
N LEU A 287 30.14 -10.11 -25.10
CA LEU A 287 31.28 -10.21 -25.98
C LEU A 287 30.83 -10.81 -27.32
N PRO A 288 30.46 -9.98 -28.31
CA PRO A 288 30.10 -10.46 -29.63
C PRO A 288 31.34 -11.01 -30.37
N PRO A 289 31.19 -12.05 -31.20
CA PRO A 289 32.30 -12.54 -32.01
C PRO A 289 32.67 -11.51 -33.08
N GLU A 290 33.91 -11.02 -33.05
CA GLU A 290 34.49 -10.13 -34.08
C GLU A 290 35.43 -10.89 -35.02
N ASN A 291 35.32 -10.63 -36.32
CA ASN A 291 36.20 -11.22 -37.33
C ASN A 291 37.45 -10.35 -37.51
N LEU A 292 38.46 -10.54 -36.66
CA LEU A 292 39.70 -9.75 -36.66
C LEU A 292 40.74 -10.17 -37.72
N SER A 293 40.55 -11.33 -38.39
CA SER A 293 41.56 -11.97 -39.25
C SER A 293 41.38 -11.73 -40.76
N GLY A 294 40.41 -10.91 -41.19
CA GLY A 294 40.21 -10.55 -42.60
C GLY A 294 39.61 -11.65 -43.50
N ASN A 295 39.42 -12.87 -42.99
CA ASN A 295 38.72 -13.95 -43.71
C ASN A 295 37.25 -14.00 -43.26
N TRP A 296 36.32 -13.52 -44.10
CA TRP A 296 34.89 -13.49 -43.77
C TRP A 296 34.19 -14.78 -44.23
N ILE A 297 33.59 -15.51 -43.28
CA ILE A 297 32.79 -16.71 -43.55
C ILE A 297 31.33 -16.45 -43.14
N LYS A 298 30.38 -16.68 -44.06
CA LYS A 298 28.94 -16.57 -43.78
C LYS A 298 28.48 -17.73 -42.90
N ILE A 299 28.10 -17.43 -41.66
CA ILE A 299 27.54 -18.41 -40.72
C ILE A 299 26.06 -18.12 -40.53
N VAL A 300 25.20 -19.13 -40.77
CA VAL A 300 23.75 -19.02 -40.55
C VAL A 300 23.49 -18.83 -39.06
N GLN A 301 22.84 -17.72 -38.72
CA GLN A 301 22.50 -17.41 -37.33
C GLN A 301 21.22 -18.13 -36.90
N ARG A 302 21.11 -18.36 -35.59
CA ARG A 302 19.89 -18.86 -34.97
C ARG A 302 19.20 -17.73 -34.21
N LEU A 303 17.88 -17.70 -34.34
CA LEU A 303 17.03 -16.66 -33.80
C LEU A 303 16.03 -17.29 -32.81
N PRO A 304 15.99 -16.84 -31.54
CA PRO A 304 15.10 -17.38 -30.53
C PRO A 304 13.66 -16.93 -30.78
N VAL A 305 12.83 -17.84 -31.28
CA VAL A 305 11.39 -17.63 -31.44
C VAL A 305 10.70 -17.94 -30.12
N ARG A 306 9.92 -16.98 -29.62
CA ARG A 306 9.20 -17.11 -28.35
C ARG A 306 7.84 -17.78 -28.58
N ILE A 307 7.62 -18.90 -27.90
CA ILE A 307 6.42 -19.72 -28.00
C ILE A 307 5.75 -19.78 -26.63
N ALA A 308 4.46 -19.45 -26.57
CA ALA A 308 3.68 -19.65 -25.36
C ALA A 308 3.13 -21.07 -25.29
N LEU A 309 3.17 -21.67 -24.10
CA LEU A 309 2.62 -22.99 -23.82
C LEU A 309 1.16 -22.91 -23.38
N ASN A 310 0.43 -24.01 -23.55
CA ASN A 310 -0.90 -24.16 -22.98
C ASN A 310 -0.82 -24.39 -21.45
N PRO A 311 -1.48 -23.54 -20.62
CA PRO A 311 -1.44 -23.69 -19.16
C PRO A 311 -2.01 -24.99 -18.62
N GLU A 312 -3.00 -25.58 -19.29
CA GLU A 312 -3.64 -26.83 -18.82
C GLU A 312 -2.70 -28.04 -18.92
N GLU A 313 -1.93 -28.11 -20.00
CA GLU A 313 -0.96 -29.17 -20.23
C GLU A 313 0.21 -29.04 -19.26
N LEU A 314 0.64 -27.81 -18.96
CA LEU A 314 1.68 -27.53 -18.00
C LEU A 314 1.30 -27.91 -16.57
N LYS A 315 0.02 -27.78 -16.19
CA LYS A 315 -0.49 -28.24 -14.89
C LYS A 315 -0.45 -29.76 -14.75
N LYS A 316 -0.69 -30.50 -15.84
CA LYS A 316 -0.63 -31.97 -15.85
C LYS A 316 0.81 -32.49 -15.86
N HIS A 317 1.66 -31.84 -16.65
CA HIS A 317 3.06 -32.21 -16.86
C HIS A 317 3.97 -30.98 -16.72
N PRO A 318 4.38 -30.64 -15.47
CA PRO A 318 5.13 -29.42 -15.20
C PRO A 318 6.54 -29.45 -15.80
N LEU A 319 6.79 -28.56 -16.77
CA LEU A 319 8.11 -28.31 -17.33
C LEU A 319 8.91 -27.37 -16.43
N ARG A 320 10.19 -27.70 -16.21
CA ARG A 320 11.13 -26.88 -15.43
C ARG A 320 11.98 -26.01 -16.36
N LEU A 321 12.44 -24.87 -15.86
CA LEU A 321 13.33 -23.98 -16.61
C LEU A 321 14.64 -24.71 -16.95
N GLY A 322 15.15 -24.45 -18.15
CA GLY A 322 16.39 -25.03 -18.66
C GLY A 322 16.24 -26.39 -19.34
N LEU A 323 15.07 -27.05 -19.27
CA LEU A 323 14.85 -28.29 -20.02
C LEU A 323 14.95 -28.04 -21.53
N SER A 324 15.63 -28.95 -22.23
CA SER A 324 15.67 -29.02 -23.69
C SER A 324 14.35 -29.57 -24.24
N LEU A 325 13.97 -29.07 -25.42
CA LEU A 325 12.77 -29.49 -26.14
C LEU A 325 13.07 -29.70 -27.61
N GLU A 326 12.36 -30.65 -28.21
CA GLU A 326 12.23 -30.74 -29.66
C GLU A 326 10.96 -30.01 -30.09
N VAL A 327 11.08 -29.12 -31.07
CA VAL A 327 10.03 -28.17 -31.44
C VAL A 327 9.76 -28.26 -32.94
N THR A 328 8.47 -28.44 -33.28
CA THR A 328 7.99 -28.41 -34.66
C THR A 328 6.92 -27.32 -34.81
N ALA A 329 7.21 -26.32 -35.64
CA ALA A 329 6.29 -25.23 -35.96
C ALA A 329 5.57 -25.47 -37.29
N ASP A 330 4.27 -25.22 -37.31
CA ASP A 330 3.41 -25.29 -38.50
C ASP A 330 3.40 -23.94 -39.25
N LEU A 331 3.89 -23.95 -40.49
CA LEU A 331 4.06 -22.79 -41.37
C LEU A 331 2.94 -22.66 -42.41
N THR A 332 1.84 -23.41 -42.29
CA THR A 332 0.71 -23.36 -43.23
C THR A 332 0.03 -21.99 -43.23
N ASN A 333 -0.24 -21.41 -42.06
CA ASN A 333 -0.88 -20.11 -41.93
C ASN A 333 0.17 -18.98 -41.87
N GLN A 334 0.12 -18.05 -42.83
CA GLN A 334 1.05 -16.90 -42.92
C GLN A 334 0.37 -15.54 -42.74
N ASP A 335 -0.88 -15.52 -42.25
CA ASP A 335 -1.69 -14.30 -42.10
C ASP A 335 -1.31 -13.50 -40.86
N GLY A 336 -0.51 -14.07 -39.96
CA GLY A 336 -0.06 -13.44 -38.73
C GLY A 336 0.91 -12.27 -38.96
N LEU A 337 1.00 -11.38 -37.97
CA LEU A 337 1.96 -10.29 -37.99
C LEU A 337 3.40 -10.80 -37.74
N LEU A 338 4.39 -10.06 -38.23
CA LEU A 338 5.81 -10.29 -37.91
C LEU A 338 6.21 -9.65 -36.58
N VAL A 339 5.58 -8.52 -36.24
CA VAL A 339 5.84 -7.74 -35.03
C VAL A 339 4.51 -7.49 -34.33
N PRO A 340 4.40 -7.72 -33.01
CA PRO A 340 3.18 -7.42 -32.28
C PRO A 340 2.98 -5.90 -32.21
N THR A 341 1.83 -5.40 -32.68
CA THR A 341 1.47 -3.97 -32.67
C THR A 341 0.57 -3.58 -31.49
N THR A 342 0.13 -4.55 -30.70
CA THR A 342 -0.81 -4.36 -29.58
C THR A 342 -0.40 -5.14 -28.35
N PHE A 343 -0.62 -4.56 -27.16
CA PHE A 343 -0.32 -5.18 -25.86
C PHE A 343 -1.44 -6.05 -25.29
N ASN A 344 -2.59 -6.17 -25.96
CA ASN A 344 -3.80 -6.83 -25.40
C ASN A 344 -3.58 -8.31 -25.01
N ASN A 345 -2.62 -8.99 -25.64
CA ASN A 345 -2.26 -10.38 -25.34
C ASN A 345 -0.88 -10.50 -24.65
N SER A 346 -0.31 -9.40 -24.17
CA SER A 346 0.93 -9.42 -23.40
C SER A 346 0.65 -9.85 -21.96
N PRO A 347 1.40 -10.80 -21.39
CA PRO A 347 1.25 -11.15 -19.98
C PRO A 347 1.51 -9.92 -19.09
N ARG A 348 0.62 -9.67 -18.12
CA ARG A 348 0.79 -8.63 -17.11
C ARG A 348 1.46 -9.21 -15.87
N TYR A 349 2.54 -8.56 -15.44
CA TYR A 349 3.30 -8.96 -14.27
C TYR A 349 3.16 -7.87 -13.21
N SER A 350 2.33 -8.10 -12.19
CA SER A 350 2.14 -7.15 -11.08
C SER A 350 2.05 -7.88 -9.74
N THR A 351 2.50 -7.22 -8.68
CA THR A 351 2.32 -7.67 -7.30
C THR A 351 1.83 -6.52 -6.44
N ASP A 352 0.87 -6.81 -5.57
CA ASP A 352 0.20 -5.84 -4.71
C ASP A 352 0.66 -6.00 -3.25
N ILE A 353 1.63 -6.89 -3.01
CA ILE A 353 2.04 -7.27 -1.65
C ILE A 353 2.56 -6.07 -0.84
N PHE A 354 3.20 -5.11 -1.53
CA PHE A 354 3.78 -3.93 -0.89
C PHE A 354 2.72 -2.87 -0.51
N GLN A 355 1.49 -2.97 -1.03
CA GLN A 355 0.39 -2.09 -0.61
C GLN A 355 -0.10 -2.44 0.81
N LEU A 356 0.19 -3.65 1.28
CA LEU A 356 -0.19 -4.13 2.60
C LEU A 356 0.75 -3.63 3.73
N GLU A 357 1.93 -3.07 3.39
CA GLU A 357 2.89 -2.57 4.39
C GLU A 357 2.31 -1.42 5.24
N GLU A 358 1.46 -0.60 4.62
CA GLU A 358 0.75 0.52 5.26
C GLU A 358 -0.64 0.11 5.79
N GLN A 359 -0.95 -1.19 5.83
CA GLN A 359 -2.21 -1.63 6.40
C GLN A 359 -2.08 -1.74 7.93
N GLY A 360 -2.96 -1.03 8.66
CA GLY A 360 -3.05 -1.08 10.12
C GLY A 360 -2.26 0.01 10.88
N ASP A 361 -1.32 0.71 10.23
CA ASP A 361 -0.61 1.83 10.85
C ASP A 361 -1.55 3.00 11.17
N LYS A 362 -2.52 3.29 10.28
CA LYS A 362 -3.52 4.35 10.44
C LYS A 362 -4.40 4.10 11.66
N GLU A 363 -4.93 2.89 11.81
CA GLU A 363 -5.76 2.50 12.97
C GLU A 363 -4.96 2.61 14.28
N LEU A 364 -3.70 2.16 14.26
CA LEU A 364 -2.81 2.27 15.40
C LEU A 364 -2.56 3.74 15.79
N ILE A 365 -2.22 4.60 14.83
CA ILE A 365 -1.97 6.03 15.05
C ILE A 365 -3.23 6.70 15.59
N GLU A 366 -4.39 6.46 14.98
CA GLU A 366 -5.67 7.00 15.44
C GLU A 366 -6.00 6.56 16.87
N SER A 367 -5.75 5.30 17.21
CA SER A 367 -5.96 4.79 18.57
C SER A 367 -5.07 5.48 19.59
N ILE A 368 -3.80 5.75 19.25
CA ILE A 368 -2.86 6.44 20.13
C ILE A 368 -3.28 7.88 20.33
N ILE A 369 -3.67 8.60 19.27
CA ILE A 369 -4.13 9.98 19.39
C ILE A 369 -5.40 10.04 20.25
N LYS A 370 -6.39 9.19 19.97
CA LYS A 370 -7.64 9.15 20.72
C LYS A 370 -7.45 8.86 22.21
N ASN A 371 -6.56 7.93 22.57
CA ASN A 371 -6.32 7.54 23.95
C ASN A 371 -5.53 8.59 24.76
N ASN A 372 -4.88 9.54 24.09
CA ASN A 372 -4.05 10.57 24.73
C ASN A 372 -4.64 11.98 24.61
N LEU A 373 -5.80 12.11 23.97
CA LEU A 373 -6.53 13.36 23.87
C LEU A 373 -7.29 13.64 25.17
N ASP A 374 -7.24 14.89 25.64
CA ASP A 374 -8.04 15.34 26.78
C ASP A 374 -9.55 15.33 26.44
N PRO A 375 -10.41 14.71 27.27
CA PRO A 375 -11.86 14.75 27.10
C PRO A 375 -12.44 16.17 26.94
N ASN A 376 -11.85 17.18 27.59
CA ASN A 376 -12.29 18.57 27.54
C ASN A 376 -11.94 19.30 26.24
N LEU A 377 -11.11 18.68 25.38
CA LEU A 377 -10.65 19.22 24.10
C LEU A 377 -11.14 18.39 22.90
N GLN A 378 -12.13 17.50 23.09
CA GLN A 378 -12.65 16.66 22.00
C GLN A 378 -13.19 17.46 20.82
N GLU A 379 -13.75 18.65 21.06
CA GLU A 379 -14.21 19.55 20.02
C GLU A 379 -13.07 20.00 19.08
N PHE A 380 -11.89 20.23 19.64
CA PHE A 380 -10.69 20.67 18.90
C PHE A 380 -9.83 19.51 18.40
N ALA A 381 -10.31 18.26 18.55
CA ALA A 381 -9.61 17.09 18.04
C ALA A 381 -9.42 17.20 16.53
N ARG A 382 -10.50 17.51 15.82
CA ARG A 382 -10.57 17.59 14.35
C ARG A 382 -10.98 18.95 13.83
N ASN A 383 -11.57 19.80 14.67
CA ASN A 383 -11.89 21.16 14.28
C ASN A 383 -10.72 22.07 14.65
N PRO A 384 -10.30 22.96 13.74
CA PRO A 384 -9.26 23.93 14.05
C PRO A 384 -9.76 24.92 15.09
N LEU A 385 -8.86 25.43 15.92
CA LEU A 385 -9.21 26.51 16.84
C LEU A 385 -9.37 27.80 16.05
N ILE A 386 -10.61 28.30 15.98
CA ILE A 386 -10.96 29.56 15.34
C ILE A 386 -11.11 30.64 16.43
N ILE A 387 -10.63 31.85 16.13
CA ILE A 387 -10.60 32.99 17.06
C ILE A 387 -12.00 33.30 17.65
N SER A 388 -13.09 32.98 16.94
CA SER A 388 -14.48 33.17 17.40
C SER A 388 -14.86 32.30 18.59
N ASP A 389 -14.26 31.13 18.74
CA ASP A 389 -14.74 30.08 19.67
C ASP A 389 -14.31 30.35 21.11
N ILE A 390 -13.29 31.19 21.29
CA ILE A 390 -12.76 31.63 22.58
C ILE A 390 -13.79 32.50 23.31
N ASN A 391 -14.60 33.27 22.57
CA ASN A 391 -15.67 34.10 23.13
C ASN A 391 -16.93 33.30 23.53
N LEU A 392 -17.09 32.04 23.08
CA LEU A 392 -18.30 31.25 23.30
C LEU A 392 -18.30 30.48 24.63
N ARG A 393 -17.13 29.97 25.08
CA ARG A 393 -17.02 29.37 26.43
C ARG A 393 -17.30 30.39 27.55
N GLN A 394 -17.14 31.67 27.26
CA GLN A 394 -17.40 32.76 28.22
C GLN A 394 -18.89 33.10 28.38
N LYS A 395 -19.73 32.83 27.38
CA LYS A 395 -21.18 33.08 27.47
C LYS A 395 -21.94 31.98 28.23
N GLY A 396 -21.39 30.77 28.29
CA GLY A 396 -22.04 29.62 28.93
C GLY A 396 -21.96 29.58 30.46
N THR A 397 -21.09 30.36 31.08
CA THR A 397 -20.86 30.36 32.54
C THR A 397 -21.54 31.50 33.32
N ASN A 398 -22.13 32.49 32.64
CA ASN A 398 -22.69 33.69 33.29
C ASN A 398 -24.21 33.64 33.55
N ASP A 399 -24.90 32.51 33.30
CA ASP A 399 -26.37 32.45 33.37
C ASP A 399 -26.96 31.87 34.67
N ASN A 400 -26.18 31.67 35.74
CA ASN A 400 -26.74 31.19 37.02
C ASN A 400 -26.00 31.69 38.26
N THR A 401 -26.27 32.93 38.70
CA THR A 401 -26.41 33.32 40.12
C THR A 401 -26.94 34.76 40.27
N SER A 402 -28.13 34.86 40.87
CA SER A 402 -29.04 35.98 41.23
C SER A 402 -28.41 37.16 42.03
N PRO A 403 -29.12 38.21 42.55
CA PRO A 403 -30.59 38.44 42.67
C PRO A 403 -31.11 39.91 42.55
N GLU A 404 -32.42 40.14 42.37
CA GLU A 404 -33.04 41.37 42.91
C GLU A 404 -34.56 41.30 43.17
N SER A 405 -34.89 41.60 44.43
CA SER A 405 -36.09 42.16 45.05
C SER A 405 -37.44 42.25 44.31
N ALA A 406 -38.48 41.65 44.91
CA ALA A 406 -39.87 42.09 44.73
C ALA A 406 -40.61 42.07 46.08
N VAL A 407 -40.85 43.27 46.61
CA VAL A 407 -41.71 43.55 47.76
C VAL A 407 -43.17 43.57 47.33
N GLN A 408 -43.98 42.87 48.13
CA GLN A 408 -45.44 42.89 48.32
C GLN A 408 -46.31 43.91 47.56
N LYS A 409 -47.44 43.43 47.03
CA LYS A 409 -48.78 44.00 47.31
C LYS A 409 -49.88 42.93 47.18
N ASN A 410 -50.74 42.93 48.20
CA ASN A 410 -51.90 42.06 48.45
C ASN A 410 -53.04 42.20 47.42
N GLY A 411 -53.90 41.18 47.31
CA GLY A 411 -55.28 41.38 46.85
C GLY A 411 -56.08 40.15 46.39
N ASN A 412 -56.67 39.44 47.37
CA ASN A 412 -57.98 38.77 47.35
C ASN A 412 -58.35 37.66 46.33
N GLU A 413 -58.54 36.46 46.89
CA GLU A 413 -59.71 35.56 46.79
C GLU A 413 -60.66 35.68 45.58
N LYS A 414 -60.90 34.54 44.90
CA LYS A 414 -62.17 33.79 45.01
C LYS A 414 -62.18 32.48 44.17
N LYS A 415 -62.42 31.38 44.90
CA LYS A 415 -63.29 30.22 44.63
C LYS A 415 -63.32 29.57 43.23
N ALA A 416 -62.92 28.30 43.22
CA ALA A 416 -63.42 27.25 42.32
C ALA A 416 -64.95 26.99 42.53
N PRO A 417 -65.64 26.22 41.66
CA PRO A 417 -65.52 24.76 41.74
C PRO A 417 -65.59 23.97 40.41
N GLN A 418 -64.93 22.82 40.49
CA GLN A 418 -65.22 21.49 39.90
C GLN A 418 -66.44 21.30 38.99
N GLN A 419 -66.23 20.61 37.87
CA GLN A 419 -66.86 19.31 37.50
C GLN A 419 -66.39 18.94 36.08
N ASN A 420 -65.82 17.75 35.83
CA ASN A 420 -66.56 16.50 35.71
C ASN A 420 -65.62 15.36 35.25
N GLN A 421 -65.95 14.16 35.71
CA GLN A 421 -65.17 12.94 35.60
C GLN A 421 -65.41 12.18 34.30
N SER A 422 -64.45 11.27 34.04
CA SER A 422 -64.68 9.92 33.51
C SER A 422 -64.70 9.74 31.99
N ARG A 423 -63.66 9.08 31.46
CA ARG A 423 -63.80 7.67 31.06
C ARG A 423 -62.47 6.98 30.74
N LYS A 424 -62.23 5.93 31.55
CA LYS A 424 -61.71 4.60 31.20
C LYS A 424 -60.26 4.44 30.70
N LYS A 425 -59.43 4.06 31.68
CA LYS A 425 -58.47 2.95 31.61
C LYS A 425 -59.01 1.79 30.76
N LYS A 426 -58.25 1.35 29.75
CA LYS A 426 -58.12 -0.06 29.37
C LYS A 426 -56.79 -0.26 28.62
N ASN A 427 -56.04 -1.26 29.08
CA ASN A 427 -55.00 -2.02 28.37
C ASN A 427 -53.56 -1.49 28.33
N LYS A 428 -52.92 -1.50 29.51
CA LYS A 428 -51.58 -2.09 29.67
C LYS A 428 -51.68 -3.60 29.44
N LYS A 429 -51.16 -4.13 28.33
CA LYS A 429 -50.56 -5.48 28.16
C LYS A 429 -50.41 -5.83 26.68
N LYS A 430 -49.21 -5.60 26.13
CA LYS A 430 -48.51 -6.39 25.10
C LYS A 430 -47.20 -5.65 24.82
N MET A 431 -46.15 -6.01 25.56
CA MET A 431 -45.06 -6.90 25.09
C MET A 431 -44.35 -6.28 23.89
N THR A 432 -43.24 -5.57 24.08
CA THR A 432 -41.93 -6.12 24.50
C THR A 432 -41.52 -7.27 23.57
N LYS A 433 -41.15 -6.93 22.33
CA LYS A 433 -40.41 -7.79 21.39
C LYS A 433 -39.98 -6.95 20.17
N GLN A 434 -38.91 -6.16 20.31
CA GLN A 434 -38.14 -5.64 19.16
C GLN A 434 -36.81 -4.95 19.54
N LYS A 435 -36.17 -5.42 20.61
CA LYS A 435 -34.76 -5.11 20.92
C LYS A 435 -34.12 -6.37 21.50
N MET A 436 -33.61 -7.25 20.63
CA MET A 436 -32.62 -8.31 20.91
C MET A 436 -32.48 -9.20 19.68
N THR A 437 -31.72 -8.75 18.70
CA THR A 437 -31.01 -9.61 17.73
C THR A 437 -29.95 -8.77 17.03
N ILE A 438 -28.82 -9.38 16.68
CA ILE A 438 -27.55 -8.78 16.19
C ILE A 438 -26.62 -8.31 17.32
N LYS A 439 -26.26 -9.26 18.18
CA LYS A 439 -25.00 -9.26 18.94
C LYS A 439 -24.66 -10.72 19.26
N GLU A 440 -24.21 -11.47 18.25
CA GLU A 440 -23.54 -12.77 18.40
C GLU A 440 -23.16 -13.32 17.01
N CYS A 441 -21.91 -13.10 16.60
CA CYS A 441 -21.20 -14.09 15.79
C CYS A 441 -19.72 -14.03 16.19
N LYS A 442 -19.33 -15.01 17.02
CA LYS A 442 -17.97 -15.37 17.45
C LYS A 442 -17.10 -15.69 16.23
N ILE A 443 -15.84 -15.24 16.18
CA ILE A 443 -14.63 -15.93 16.68
C ILE A 443 -14.53 -17.37 16.11
N ASN A 444 -13.64 -17.55 15.13
CA ASN A 444 -12.70 -18.69 14.99
C ASN A 444 -12.01 -18.64 13.62
N THR A 445 -10.71 -18.32 13.60
CA THR A 445 -9.67 -19.10 12.89
C THR A 445 -8.29 -18.61 13.31
N LEU A 446 -7.45 -19.60 13.63
CA LEU A 446 -6.08 -19.54 14.14
C LEU A 446 -5.07 -18.95 13.14
#